data_AF-B1N3F7-F1
#
_entry.id   AF-B1N3F7-F1
#
_cell.length_a   1.000
_cell.length_b   1.000
_cell.length_c   1.000
_cell.angle_alpha   90.00
_cell.angle_beta   90.00
_cell.angle_gamma   90.00
#
_symmetry.space_group_name_H-M   'P 1'
#
loop_
_entity.id
_entity.type
_entity.pdbx_description
1 polymer ?
#
loop_
_entity_poly.entity_id
_entity_poly.type
_entity_poly.pdbx_seq_one_letter_code
_entity_poly.pdbx_strand_id
1 'polypeptide(L)'
;MYLKHYKSLKYLISCKEIAPTTSHVHIHIYAVFSCPVKLQVSKLQGAHIELCKGSNKANIDYIKKDGNILDELGEEPHQGLHSTVAELIEVKDPADLNPIELNRWIQAKNLNQRIDLNTYYKPAVKVFYVWGLSGIGKTKWVFDKINELNLQNCTDRVSFINNFWHGVSSDGQSTCAWYDDFRSTDMKPNEFIRFIDYYKNNLNVKNGNVVNNYLFIFITSVENPEELYKNMQLEEPRRQWLRRMEIIHLEDEPANSATESITELASTWPSVTLE
;
A
#
# COMPACT_ATOMS: atom_id res chain seq x y z
N MET A 1 29.21 -25.39 -29.25
CA MET A 1 28.26 -26.03 -28.31
C MET A 1 26.84 -25.58 -28.67
N TYR A 2 25.95 -26.50 -29.08
CA TYR A 2 24.61 -26.24 -29.64
C TYR A 2 23.75 -25.27 -28.81
N LEU A 3 23.80 -25.39 -27.48
CA LEU A 3 23.01 -24.57 -26.55
C LEU A 3 23.36 -23.07 -26.59
N LYS A 4 24.62 -22.71 -26.92
CA LYS A 4 25.09 -21.32 -26.98
C LYS A 4 24.41 -20.46 -28.07
N HIS A 5 23.68 -21.09 -29.00
CA HIS A 5 23.01 -20.38 -30.10
C HIS A 5 21.60 -19.89 -29.74
N TYR A 6 21.07 -20.29 -28.58
CA TYR A 6 19.74 -19.85 -28.14
C TYR A 6 19.82 -18.45 -27.52
N LYS A 7 19.13 -17.49 -28.14
CA LYS A 7 18.98 -16.12 -27.58
C LYS A 7 18.30 -16.10 -26.21
N SER A 8 17.52 -17.13 -25.90
CA SER A 8 16.85 -17.29 -24.61
C SER A 8 17.75 -17.88 -23.52
N LEU A 9 18.98 -18.29 -23.82
CA LEU A 9 19.91 -18.82 -22.81
C LEU A 9 20.32 -17.70 -21.85
N LYS A 10 19.98 -17.84 -20.58
CA LYS A 10 20.35 -16.90 -19.51
C LYS A 10 21.63 -17.30 -18.78
N TYR A 11 21.76 -18.59 -18.50
CA TYR A 11 22.90 -19.13 -17.78
C TYR A 11 23.20 -20.54 -18.27
N LEU A 12 24.48 -20.89 -18.35
CA LEU A 12 24.94 -22.24 -18.62
C LEU A 12 26.22 -22.50 -17.84
N ILE A 13 26.27 -23.65 -17.18
CA ILE A 13 27.49 -24.18 -16.58
C ILE A 13 27.68 -25.63 -17.01
N SER A 14 28.90 -26.01 -17.34
CA SER A 14 29.28 -27.40 -17.58
C SER A 14 30.53 -27.77 -16.80
N CYS A 15 30.50 -28.96 -16.19
CA CYS A 15 31.59 -29.48 -15.37
C CYS A 15 31.88 -30.93 -15.74
N LYS A 16 33.15 -31.31 -15.64
CA LYS A 16 33.63 -32.67 -15.87
C LYS A 16 33.68 -33.43 -14.55
N GLU A 17 32.90 -34.50 -14.44
CA GLU A 17 32.90 -35.45 -13.33
C GLU A 17 33.59 -36.75 -13.76
N ILE A 18 34.45 -37.30 -12.91
CA ILE A 18 35.06 -38.62 -13.11
C ILE A 18 34.38 -39.56 -12.15
N ALA A 19 33.60 -40.51 -12.67
CA ALA A 19 32.86 -41.44 -11.83
C ALA A 19 33.83 -42.26 -10.97
N PRO A 20 33.72 -42.21 -9.63
CA PRO A 20 34.71 -42.81 -8.72
C PRO A 20 34.80 -44.33 -8.84
N THR A 21 33.72 -45.00 -9.28
CA THR A 21 33.63 -46.46 -9.30
C THR A 21 33.92 -47.08 -10.67
N THR A 22 33.69 -46.34 -11.76
CA THR A 22 33.77 -46.87 -13.13
C THR A 22 34.79 -46.14 -14.01
N SER A 23 35.44 -45.08 -13.51
CA SER A 23 36.42 -44.25 -14.24
C SER A 23 35.90 -43.64 -15.56
N HIS A 24 34.60 -43.68 -15.82
CA HIS A 24 34.00 -43.01 -16.97
C HIS A 24 33.92 -41.50 -16.71
N VAL A 25 34.21 -40.74 -17.76
CA VAL A 25 34.12 -39.29 -17.76
C VAL A 25 32.69 -38.89 -18.08
N HIS A 26 32.04 -38.20 -17.16
CA HIS A 26 30.73 -37.59 -17.34
C HIS A 26 30.88 -36.07 -17.49
N ILE A 27 30.05 -35.47 -18.33
CA ILE A 27 29.94 -34.01 -18.44
C ILE A 27 28.53 -33.64 -18.00
N HIS A 28 28.44 -32.97 -16.85
CA HIS A 28 27.19 -32.43 -16.35
C HIS A 28 27.02 -31.02 -16.88
N ILE A 29 25.84 -30.74 -17.44
CA ILE A 29 25.49 -29.44 -18.01
C ILE A 29 24.19 -28.98 -17.36
N TYR A 30 24.20 -27.78 -16.81
CA TYR A 30 23.01 -27.08 -16.38
C TYR A 30 22.83 -25.82 -17.22
N ALA A 31 21.61 -25.61 -17.70
CA ALA A 31 21.27 -24.49 -18.54
C ALA A 31 19.92 -23.92 -18.12
N VAL A 32 19.84 -22.59 -18.04
CA VAL A 32 18.64 -21.84 -17.71
C VAL A 32 18.23 -20.98 -18.89
N PHE A 33 16.96 -21.08 -19.25
CA PHE A 33 16.37 -20.33 -20.36
C PHE A 33 15.34 -19.32 -19.84
N SER A 34 15.22 -18.19 -20.53
CA SER A 34 14.24 -17.14 -20.24
C SER A 34 12.80 -17.55 -20.55
N CYS A 35 12.61 -18.54 -21.41
CA CYS A 35 11.34 -19.07 -21.83
C CYS A 35 11.45 -20.58 -22.09
N PRO A 36 10.33 -21.32 -22.19
CA PRO A 36 10.34 -22.72 -22.58
C PRO A 36 10.97 -22.91 -23.97
N VAL A 37 11.98 -23.77 -24.08
CA VAL A 37 12.70 -24.05 -25.33
C VAL A 37 12.50 -25.50 -25.73
N LYS A 38 12.20 -25.73 -27.02
CA LYS A 38 12.22 -27.08 -27.61
C LYS A 38 13.64 -27.43 -28.04
N LEU A 39 14.24 -28.43 -27.40
CA LEU A 39 15.56 -28.95 -27.73
C LEU A 39 15.48 -30.00 -28.85
N GLN A 40 16.45 -29.99 -29.76
CA GLN A 40 16.62 -31.02 -30.79
C GLN A 40 17.55 -32.11 -30.24
N VAL A 41 16.96 -33.22 -29.78
CA VAL A 41 17.68 -34.34 -29.15
C VAL A 41 18.78 -34.93 -30.05
N SER A 42 18.58 -34.94 -31.38
CA SER A 42 19.59 -35.41 -32.34
C SER A 42 20.88 -34.61 -32.33
N LYS A 43 20.85 -33.34 -31.92
CA LYS A 43 22.03 -32.46 -31.80
C LYS A 43 22.73 -32.56 -30.46
N LEU A 44 22.19 -33.34 -29.52
CA LEU A 44 22.72 -33.49 -28.17
C LEU A 44 23.56 -34.78 -27.99
N GLN A 45 23.91 -35.45 -29.10
CA GLN A 45 24.87 -36.56 -29.12
C GLN A 45 24.57 -37.68 -28.08
N GLY A 46 23.29 -37.99 -27.85
CA GLY A 46 22.87 -39.02 -26.90
C GLY A 46 22.87 -38.59 -25.44
N ALA A 47 23.00 -37.30 -25.14
CA ALA A 47 22.93 -36.79 -23.77
C ALA A 47 21.58 -37.09 -23.11
N HIS A 48 21.64 -37.47 -21.83
CA HIS A 48 20.47 -37.63 -20.98
C HIS A 48 19.95 -36.26 -20.55
N ILE A 49 18.64 -36.01 -20.71
CA ILE A 49 18.03 -34.72 -20.43
C ILE A 49 16.95 -34.91 -19.38
N GLU A 50 17.08 -34.18 -18.28
CA GLU A 50 16.08 -34.15 -17.21
C GLU A 50 15.66 -32.71 -16.90
N LEU A 51 14.39 -32.56 -16.52
CA LEU A 51 13.92 -31.32 -15.94
C LEU A 51 14.45 -31.20 -14.51
N CYS A 52 15.10 -30.08 -14.22
CA CYS A 52 15.62 -29.79 -12.88
C CYS A 52 14.46 -29.63 -11.89
N LYS A 53 14.47 -30.43 -10.82
CA LYS A 53 13.45 -30.38 -9.74
C LYS A 53 13.91 -29.61 -8.50
N GLY A 54 15.18 -29.17 -8.45
CA GLY A 54 15.78 -28.44 -7.33
C GLY A 54 15.93 -26.94 -7.58
N SER A 55 16.35 -26.20 -6.54
CA SER A 55 16.70 -24.79 -6.66
C SER A 55 17.87 -24.57 -7.61
N ASN A 56 17.91 -23.41 -8.28
CA ASN A 56 19.03 -23.04 -9.15
C ASN A 56 20.37 -23.16 -8.42
N LYS A 57 20.44 -22.63 -7.18
CA LYS A 57 21.62 -22.74 -6.32
C LYS A 57 22.04 -24.19 -6.06
N ALA A 58 21.11 -25.07 -5.66
CA ALA A 58 21.45 -26.47 -5.40
C ALA A 58 21.96 -27.20 -6.66
N ASN A 59 21.40 -26.89 -7.83
CA ASN A 59 21.85 -27.50 -9.10
C ASN A 59 23.24 -27.00 -9.50
N ILE A 60 23.54 -25.71 -9.26
CA ILE A 60 24.85 -25.12 -9.54
C ILE A 60 25.91 -25.68 -8.58
N ASP A 61 25.61 -25.72 -7.28
CA ASP A 61 26.49 -26.30 -6.25
C ASP A 61 26.78 -27.79 -6.54
N TYR A 62 25.77 -28.54 -6.99
CA TYR A 62 25.94 -29.94 -7.39
C TYR A 62 26.98 -30.08 -8.53
N ILE A 63 26.88 -29.25 -9.55
CA ILE A 63 27.79 -29.29 -10.71
C ILE A 63 29.18 -28.76 -10.36
N LYS A 64 29.28 -27.76 -9.49
CA LYS A 64 30.56 -27.18 -9.03
C LYS A 64 31.32 -28.10 -8.05
N LYS A 65 30.69 -29.13 -7.49
CA LYS A 65 31.25 -29.99 -6.44
C LYS A 65 32.62 -30.58 -6.78
N ASP A 66 32.83 -30.99 -8.03
CA ASP A 66 34.09 -31.63 -8.49
C ASP A 66 35.11 -30.65 -9.09
N GLY A 67 34.78 -29.36 -9.17
CA GLY A 67 35.72 -28.27 -9.46
C GLY A 67 36.25 -28.16 -10.89
N ASN A 68 35.98 -29.12 -11.78
CA ASN A 68 36.49 -29.11 -13.17
C ASN A 68 35.50 -28.43 -14.13
N ILE A 69 35.34 -27.11 -14.00
CA ILE A 69 34.47 -26.30 -14.85
C ILE A 69 35.05 -26.22 -16.28
N LEU A 70 34.25 -26.58 -17.29
CA LEU A 70 34.63 -26.54 -18.70
C LEU A 70 34.13 -25.27 -19.40
N ASP A 71 32.88 -24.89 -19.17
CA ASP A 71 32.24 -23.69 -19.72
C ASP A 71 31.31 -23.10 -18.66
N GLU A 72 31.40 -21.79 -18.42
CA GLU A 72 30.41 -21.01 -17.69
C GLU A 72 30.04 -19.77 -18.53
N LEU A 73 28.75 -19.54 -18.74
CA LEU A 73 28.22 -18.47 -19.58
C LEU A 73 26.98 -17.83 -18.96
N GLY A 74 26.91 -16.51 -19.02
CA GLY A 74 25.80 -15.73 -18.47
C GLY A 74 25.95 -15.47 -16.97
N GLU A 75 24.92 -14.86 -16.39
CA GLU A 75 24.89 -14.53 -14.95
C GLU A 75 24.20 -15.63 -14.15
N GLU A 76 24.79 -15.96 -13.00
CA GLU A 76 24.25 -17.01 -12.13
C GLU A 76 22.81 -16.69 -11.69
N PRO A 77 21.84 -17.58 -11.92
CA PRO A 77 20.44 -17.33 -11.60
C PRO A 77 20.20 -17.43 -10.09
N HIS A 78 20.19 -16.28 -9.43
CA HIS A 78 19.91 -16.14 -8.00
C HIS A 78 18.47 -16.50 -7.65
N GLN A 79 18.27 -17.24 -6.55
CA GLN A 79 16.95 -17.43 -5.95
C GLN A 79 16.69 -16.35 -4.90
N GLY A 80 15.64 -15.56 -5.10
CA GLY A 80 15.22 -14.49 -4.17
C GLY A 80 15.26 -13.10 -4.82
N LEU A 81 14.61 -12.12 -4.18
CA LEU A 81 14.66 -10.71 -4.57
C LEU A 81 16.11 -10.20 -4.53
N HIS A 82 16.46 -9.31 -5.47
CA HIS A 82 17.82 -8.95 -5.89
C HIS A 82 18.69 -8.22 -4.86
N SER A 83 18.21 -7.99 -3.64
CA SER A 83 18.93 -7.11 -2.72
C SER A 83 18.78 -7.55 -1.27
N THR A 84 19.92 -7.77 -0.62
CA THR A 84 19.95 -7.82 0.85
C THR A 84 19.52 -6.46 1.41
N VAL A 85 19.05 -6.42 2.66
CA VAL A 85 18.70 -5.14 3.33
C VAL A 85 19.89 -4.19 3.33
N ALA A 86 21.12 -4.72 3.44
CA ALA A 86 22.36 -3.95 3.38
C ALA A 86 22.56 -3.29 2.01
N GLU A 87 22.42 -4.05 0.92
CA GLU A 87 22.52 -3.53 -0.45
C GLU A 87 21.46 -2.46 -0.73
N LEU A 88 20.22 -2.66 -0.26
CA LEU A 88 19.16 -1.65 -0.41
C LEU A 88 19.53 -0.35 0.31
N ILE A 89 20.05 -0.39 1.53
CA ILE A 89 20.40 0.83 2.28
C ILE A 89 21.43 1.69 1.51
N GLU A 90 22.30 1.07 0.71
CA GLU A 90 23.31 1.78 -0.07
C GLU A 90 22.79 2.39 -1.39
N VAL A 91 21.59 1.99 -1.85
CA VAL A 91 20.95 2.58 -3.03
C VAL A 91 20.70 4.07 -2.80
N LYS A 92 21.33 4.90 -3.64
CA LYS A 92 21.23 6.37 -3.59
C LYS A 92 19.98 6.92 -4.27
N ASP A 93 19.54 6.27 -5.34
CA ASP A 93 18.35 6.65 -6.09
C ASP A 93 17.36 5.46 -6.13
N PRO A 94 16.22 5.57 -5.43
CA PRO A 94 15.22 4.50 -5.39
C PRO A 94 14.35 4.44 -6.66
N ALA A 95 14.51 5.35 -7.63
CA ALA A 95 13.68 5.39 -8.84
C ALA A 95 13.78 4.13 -9.70
N ASP A 96 14.91 3.43 -9.66
CA ASP A 96 15.13 2.19 -10.40
C ASP A 96 14.67 0.92 -9.65
N LEU A 97 14.22 1.06 -8.40
CA LEU A 97 13.76 -0.09 -7.60
C LEU A 97 12.36 -0.52 -8.03
N ASN A 98 12.15 -1.83 -8.12
CA ASN A 98 10.80 -2.35 -8.29
C ASN A 98 9.94 -2.07 -7.04
N PRO A 99 8.60 -2.13 -7.11
CA PRO A 99 7.73 -1.77 -5.98
C PRO A 99 7.98 -2.57 -4.68
N ILE A 100 8.49 -3.80 -4.78
CA ILE A 100 8.80 -4.64 -3.61
C ILE A 100 10.12 -4.20 -2.97
N GLU A 101 11.15 -3.94 -3.80
CA GLU A 101 12.45 -3.43 -3.37
C GLU A 101 12.35 -2.02 -2.81
N LEU A 102 11.55 -1.14 -3.42
CA LEU A 102 11.28 0.20 -2.93
C LEU A 102 10.68 0.15 -1.52
N ASN A 103 9.68 -0.69 -1.29
CA ASN A 103 9.09 -0.86 0.04
C ASN A 103 10.10 -1.36 1.07
N ARG A 104 10.95 -2.34 0.70
CA ARG A 104 12.01 -2.82 1.59
C ARG A 104 13.07 -1.76 1.86
N TRP A 105 13.43 -0.96 0.86
CA TRP A 105 14.36 0.15 0.98
C TRP A 105 13.86 1.21 1.96
N ILE A 106 12.59 1.63 1.82
CA ILE A 106 11.93 2.58 2.74
C ILE A 106 11.98 2.04 4.16
N GLN A 107 11.60 0.77 4.37
CA GLN A 107 11.64 0.13 5.68
C GLN A 107 13.06 0.07 6.24
N ALA A 108 14.03 -0.33 5.42
CA ALA A 108 15.43 -0.46 5.80
C ALA A 108 16.05 0.88 6.24
N LYS A 109 15.74 1.97 5.54
CA LYS A 109 16.16 3.33 5.92
C LYS A 109 15.54 3.79 7.24
N ASN A 110 14.32 3.34 7.53
CA ASN A 110 13.61 3.68 8.76
C ASN A 110 14.02 2.81 9.97
N LEU A 111 14.75 1.70 9.79
CA LEU A 111 15.17 0.81 10.89
C LEU A 111 16.02 1.50 11.97
N ASN A 112 16.80 2.53 11.60
CA ASN A 112 17.71 3.23 12.52
C ASN A 112 17.22 4.64 12.90
N GLN A 113 16.04 5.07 12.45
CA GLN A 113 15.52 6.37 12.81
C GLN A 113 14.99 6.34 14.24
N ARG A 114 15.74 6.95 15.16
CA ARG A 114 15.23 7.31 16.48
C ARG A 114 14.14 8.36 16.32
N ILE A 115 13.20 8.38 17.25
CA ILE A 115 12.20 9.45 17.32
C ILE A 115 12.94 10.79 17.42
N ASP A 116 12.75 11.65 16.43
CA ASP A 116 13.20 13.03 16.51
C ASP A 116 12.16 13.84 17.29
N LEU A 117 12.50 14.19 18.53
CA LEU A 117 11.61 14.92 19.43
C LEU A 117 11.18 16.28 18.88
N ASN A 118 11.98 16.88 18.00
CA ASN A 118 11.63 18.17 17.37
C ASN A 118 10.52 18.04 16.34
N THR A 119 10.39 16.87 15.71
CA THR A 119 9.41 16.61 14.66
C THR A 119 8.31 15.63 15.09
N TYR A 120 8.38 15.07 16.30
CA TYR A 120 7.41 14.12 16.83
C TYR A 120 6.02 14.72 17.10
N TYR A 121 5.98 16.00 17.48
CA TYR A 121 4.75 16.74 17.75
C TYR A 121 4.30 17.54 16.52
N LYS A 122 3.00 17.50 16.22
CA LYS A 122 2.32 18.25 15.16
C LYS A 122 1.55 19.41 15.82
N PRO A 123 2.12 20.62 15.87
CA PRO A 123 1.53 21.72 16.65
C PRO A 123 0.25 22.31 16.07
N ALA A 124 -0.03 22.09 14.78
CA ALA A 124 -1.12 22.74 14.06
C ALA A 124 -2.15 21.75 13.49
N VAL A 125 -2.36 20.60 14.15
CA VAL A 125 -3.37 19.63 13.71
C VAL A 125 -4.77 20.21 13.86
N LYS A 126 -5.55 20.17 12.79
CA LYS A 126 -6.97 20.50 12.75
C LYS A 126 -7.76 19.27 12.32
N VAL A 127 -8.70 18.86 13.15
CA VAL A 127 -9.56 17.72 12.89
C VAL A 127 -10.98 18.22 12.77
N PHE A 128 -11.61 18.07 11.61
CA PHE A 128 -12.99 18.43 11.35
C PHE A 128 -13.84 17.17 11.35
N TYR A 129 -14.78 17.08 12.29
CA TYR A 129 -15.75 15.99 12.37
C TYR A 129 -17.11 16.50 11.92
N VAL A 130 -17.48 16.18 10.68
CA VAL A 130 -18.72 16.61 10.04
C VAL A 130 -19.74 15.49 10.15
N TRP A 131 -20.84 15.74 10.86
CA TRP A 131 -21.86 14.73 11.09
C TRP A 131 -23.27 15.22 10.80
N GLY A 132 -24.18 14.27 10.56
CA GLY A 132 -25.56 14.52 10.15
C GLY A 132 -26.13 13.37 9.33
N LEU A 133 -27.43 13.43 9.00
CA LEU A 133 -28.10 12.40 8.22
C LEU A 133 -27.46 12.15 6.84
N SER A 134 -27.74 10.99 6.24
CA SER A 134 -27.29 10.71 4.88
C SER A 134 -27.93 11.69 3.89
N GLY A 135 -27.19 12.11 2.85
CA GLY A 135 -27.70 13.01 1.81
C GLY A 135 -27.57 14.52 2.10
N ILE A 136 -27.24 14.92 3.32
CA ILE A 136 -27.15 16.32 3.79
C ILE A 136 -25.97 17.15 3.20
N GLY A 137 -25.10 16.53 2.40
CA GLY A 137 -23.97 17.24 1.77
C GLY A 137 -22.67 17.25 2.58
N LYS A 138 -22.49 16.37 3.59
CA LYS A 138 -21.23 16.24 4.35
C LYS A 138 -19.98 16.08 3.47
N THR A 139 -20.05 15.17 2.51
CA THR A 139 -18.97 14.92 1.53
C THR A 139 -18.69 16.16 0.68
N LYS A 140 -19.73 16.89 0.27
CA LYS A 140 -19.62 18.13 -0.50
C LYS A 140 -18.94 19.23 0.31
N TRP A 141 -19.33 19.38 1.58
CA TRP A 141 -18.70 20.33 2.51
C TRP A 141 -17.20 20.07 2.64
N VAL A 142 -16.79 18.81 2.83
CA VAL A 142 -15.35 18.46 2.94
C VAL A 142 -14.61 18.78 1.65
N PHE A 143 -15.18 18.42 0.50
CA PHE A 143 -14.59 18.73 -0.80
C PHE A 143 -14.39 20.23 -0.99
N ASP A 144 -15.41 21.03 -0.70
CA ASP A 144 -15.33 22.49 -0.83
C ASP A 144 -14.30 23.08 0.16
N LYS A 145 -14.19 22.53 1.37
CA LYS A 145 -13.19 22.96 2.36
C LYS A 145 -11.76 22.62 1.96
N ILE A 146 -11.53 21.44 1.37
CA ILE A 146 -10.24 21.05 0.80
C ILE A 146 -9.84 22.01 -0.32
N ASN A 147 -10.78 22.38 -1.18
CA ASN A 147 -10.55 23.34 -2.27
C ASN A 147 -10.20 24.73 -1.71
N GLU A 148 -11.00 25.24 -0.77
CA GLU A 148 -10.80 26.54 -0.10
C GLU A 148 -9.41 26.65 0.51
N LEU A 149 -8.93 25.56 1.13
CA LEU A 149 -7.62 25.50 1.79
C LEU A 149 -6.47 25.09 0.85
N ASN A 150 -6.74 24.86 -0.44
CA ASN A 150 -5.77 24.39 -1.44
C ASN A 150 -5.06 23.07 -1.07
N LEU A 151 -5.77 22.12 -0.45
CA LEU A 151 -5.20 20.86 0.05
C LEU A 151 -5.25 19.70 -0.96
N GLN A 152 -5.74 19.95 -2.18
CA GLN A 152 -5.97 18.97 -3.25
C GLN A 152 -4.81 17.98 -3.47
N ASN A 153 -3.59 18.52 -3.59
CA ASN A 153 -2.42 17.75 -4.00
C ASN A 153 -1.73 17.03 -2.83
N CYS A 154 -2.28 17.15 -1.62
CA CYS A 154 -1.71 16.55 -0.41
C CYS A 154 -2.76 15.82 0.44
N THR A 155 -3.92 15.53 -0.14
CA THR A 155 -5.04 14.85 0.51
C THR A 155 -5.07 13.37 0.18
N ASP A 156 -4.93 12.54 1.19
CA ASP A 156 -5.19 11.12 1.12
C ASP A 156 -6.65 10.83 1.48
N ARG A 157 -7.40 10.15 0.59
CA ARG A 157 -8.70 9.59 0.96
C ARG A 157 -8.49 8.24 1.63
N VAL A 158 -8.68 8.19 2.94
CA VAL A 158 -8.31 7.04 3.77
C VAL A 158 -9.51 6.22 4.22
N SER A 159 -9.27 4.93 4.47
CA SER A 159 -10.22 4.05 5.16
C SER A 159 -9.49 3.01 5.99
N PHE A 160 -10.18 2.42 6.97
CA PHE A 160 -9.61 1.39 7.83
C PHE A 160 -10.38 0.09 7.70
N ILE A 161 -9.74 -0.94 7.16
CA ILE A 161 -10.37 -2.22 6.83
C ILE A 161 -9.45 -3.35 7.27
N ASN A 162 -10.00 -4.34 7.98
CA ASN A 162 -9.26 -5.53 8.43
C ASN A 162 -7.96 -5.20 9.19
N ASN A 163 -7.98 -4.19 10.07
CA ASN A 163 -6.83 -3.67 10.82
C ASN A 163 -5.72 -2.99 9.98
N PHE A 164 -6.01 -2.63 8.72
CA PHE A 164 -5.08 -1.91 7.86
C PHE A 164 -5.69 -0.58 7.38
N TRP A 165 -4.83 0.44 7.35
CA TRP A 165 -5.11 1.70 6.68
C TRP A 165 -4.95 1.53 5.16
N HIS A 166 -5.93 2.03 4.43
CA HIS A 166 -5.99 2.06 2.97
C HIS A 166 -6.01 3.52 2.50
N GLY A 167 -5.51 3.76 1.28
CA GLY A 167 -5.48 5.09 0.67
C GLY A 167 -4.42 6.05 1.21
N VAL A 168 -3.58 5.58 2.15
CA VAL A 168 -2.43 6.32 2.68
C VAL A 168 -1.30 6.29 1.65
N SER A 169 -0.74 7.46 1.35
CA SER A 169 0.42 7.59 0.46
C SER A 169 1.65 6.92 1.07
N SER A 170 2.30 6.06 0.29
CA SER A 170 3.40 5.19 0.76
C SER A 170 4.65 5.95 1.17
N ASP A 171 4.85 7.16 0.66
CA ASP A 171 5.95 8.05 1.02
C ASP A 171 5.72 8.78 2.37
N GLY A 172 4.49 8.75 2.89
CA GLY A 172 4.09 9.44 4.11
C GLY A 172 4.17 10.97 4.01
N GLN A 173 4.19 11.55 2.81
CA GLN A 173 4.35 13.00 2.63
C GLN A 173 3.03 13.77 2.67
N SER A 174 1.89 13.09 2.49
CA SER A 174 0.57 13.70 2.57
C SER A 174 0.32 14.35 3.94
N THR A 175 -0.25 15.55 3.90
CA THR A 175 -0.51 16.38 5.10
C THR A 175 -2.00 16.57 5.37
N CYS A 176 -2.86 16.09 4.48
CA CYS A 176 -4.30 16.10 4.64
C CYS A 176 -4.85 14.67 4.52
N ALA A 177 -5.80 14.30 5.38
CA ALA A 177 -6.54 13.05 5.31
C ALA A 177 -8.03 13.32 5.25
N TRP A 178 -8.74 12.54 4.44
CA TRP A 178 -10.19 12.51 4.41
C TRP A 178 -10.70 11.09 4.63
N TYR A 179 -11.34 10.86 5.78
CA TYR A 179 -12.07 9.65 6.09
C TYR A 179 -13.57 9.88 5.83
N ASP A 180 -14.07 9.29 4.75
CA ASP A 180 -15.48 9.45 4.35
C ASP A 180 -16.35 8.33 4.94
N ASP A 181 -17.51 8.70 5.46
CA ASP A 181 -18.53 7.82 6.04
C ASP A 181 -18.06 6.95 7.22
N PHE A 182 -17.23 7.52 8.10
CA PHE A 182 -16.73 6.87 9.32
C PHE A 182 -17.86 6.32 10.19
N ARG A 183 -17.62 5.14 10.78
CA ARG A 183 -18.44 4.56 11.84
C ARG A 183 -17.56 4.07 13.00
N SER A 184 -18.12 4.09 14.19
CA SER A 184 -17.52 3.55 15.42
C SER A 184 -17.19 2.06 15.32
N THR A 185 -17.77 1.34 14.36
CA THR A 185 -17.44 -0.05 14.05
C THR A 185 -16.16 -0.23 13.24
N ASP A 186 -15.68 0.81 12.55
CA ASP A 186 -14.57 0.70 11.60
C ASP A 186 -13.26 0.34 12.32
N MET A 187 -13.00 1.02 13.44
CA MET A 187 -11.75 0.88 14.18
C MET A 187 -11.99 0.96 15.69
N LYS A 188 -11.03 0.43 16.46
CA LYS A 188 -11.06 0.55 17.92
C LYS A 188 -10.76 1.99 18.35
N PRO A 189 -11.26 2.43 19.52
CA PRO A 189 -11.07 3.79 20.04
C PRO A 189 -9.61 4.24 20.10
N ASN A 190 -8.70 3.36 20.50
CA ASN A 190 -7.27 3.68 20.56
C ASN A 190 -6.69 3.97 19.17
N GLU A 191 -7.17 3.28 18.13
CA GLU A 191 -6.73 3.52 16.76
C GLU A 191 -7.29 4.84 16.23
N PHE A 192 -8.54 5.14 16.55
CA PHE A 192 -9.16 6.44 16.26
C PHE A 192 -8.38 7.60 16.89
N ILE A 193 -8.04 7.48 18.18
CA ILE A 193 -7.24 8.50 18.89
C ILE A 193 -5.86 8.67 18.24
N ARG A 194 -5.18 7.57 17.88
CA ARG A 194 -3.87 7.62 17.21
C ARG A 194 -3.92 8.31 15.84
N PHE A 195 -5.03 8.16 15.12
CA PHE A 195 -5.26 8.80 13.84
C PHE A 195 -5.41 10.32 13.97
N ILE A 196 -6.19 10.79 14.95
CA ILE A 196 -6.46 12.22 15.15
C ILE A 196 -5.47 12.92 16.10
N ASP A 197 -4.39 12.24 16.49
CA ASP A 197 -3.51 12.75 17.54
C ASP A 197 -2.60 13.89 17.07
N TYR A 198 -2.12 14.68 18.04
CA TYR A 198 -1.08 15.68 17.85
C TYR A 198 0.30 15.05 17.69
N TYR A 199 0.49 13.80 18.10
CA TYR A 199 1.75 13.09 17.95
C TYR A 199 1.81 12.30 16.65
N LYS A 200 3.01 12.18 16.09
CA LYS A 200 3.28 11.32 14.93
C LYS A 200 3.21 9.86 15.36
N ASN A 201 2.07 9.24 15.06
CA ASN A 201 1.82 7.81 15.25
C ASN A 201 2.06 7.05 13.95
N ASN A 202 2.45 5.78 14.04
CA ASN A 202 2.50 4.91 12.87
C ASN A 202 1.12 4.35 12.53
N LEU A 203 0.71 4.52 11.28
CA LEU A 203 -0.46 3.90 10.66
C LEU A 203 -0.05 2.55 10.08
N ASN A 204 -0.73 1.48 10.51
CA ASN A 204 -0.48 0.14 9.99
C ASN A 204 -1.05 0.01 8.58
N VAL A 205 -0.19 -0.14 7.57
CA VAL A 205 -0.57 -0.35 6.17
C VAL A 205 -0.18 -1.76 5.73
N LYS A 206 -0.70 -2.24 4.61
CA LYS A 206 -0.28 -3.56 4.11
C LYS A 206 1.22 -3.55 3.82
N ASN A 207 1.92 -4.54 4.38
CA ASN A 207 3.36 -4.73 4.25
C ASN A 207 4.23 -3.64 4.91
N GLY A 208 3.72 -2.85 5.86
CA GLY A 208 4.57 -1.87 6.55
C GLY A 208 3.82 -0.93 7.48
N ASN A 209 4.47 0.18 7.81
CA ASN A 209 3.88 1.27 8.56
C ASN A 209 4.24 2.60 7.90
N VAL A 210 3.32 3.55 7.94
CA VAL A 210 3.54 4.92 7.46
C VAL A 210 3.34 5.87 8.63
N VAL A 211 4.19 6.90 8.74
CA VAL A 211 4.07 7.91 9.79
C VAL A 211 2.86 8.81 9.49
N ASN A 212 1.99 8.99 10.49
CA ASN A 212 0.86 9.92 10.42
C ASN A 212 1.35 11.37 10.48
N ASN A 213 1.58 11.96 9.31
CA ASN A 213 1.97 13.36 9.14
C ASN A 213 0.77 14.30 8.88
N TYR A 214 -0.47 13.82 9.01
CA TYR A 214 -1.65 14.64 8.73
C TYR A 214 -1.77 15.81 9.71
N LEU A 215 -1.89 17.01 9.13
CA LEU A 215 -2.17 18.28 9.79
C LEU A 215 -3.65 18.66 9.64
N PHE A 216 -4.28 18.27 8.53
CA PHE A 216 -5.72 18.43 8.32
C PHE A 216 -6.37 17.06 8.24
N ILE A 217 -7.38 16.81 9.07
CA ILE A 217 -8.11 15.54 9.09
C ILE A 217 -9.59 15.85 8.97
N PHE A 218 -10.21 15.42 7.88
CA PHE A 218 -11.64 15.53 7.65
C PHE A 218 -12.29 14.17 7.86
N ILE A 219 -13.31 14.11 8.72
CA ILE A 219 -14.08 12.91 8.99
C ILE A 219 -15.54 13.24 8.72
N THR A 220 -16.21 12.48 7.85
CA THR A 220 -17.66 12.54 7.70
C THR A 220 -18.31 11.34 8.38
N SER A 221 -19.42 11.53 9.07
CA SER A 221 -20.16 10.43 9.70
C SER A 221 -21.66 10.71 9.79
N VAL A 222 -22.47 9.67 10.01
CA VAL A 222 -23.85 9.83 10.47
C VAL A 222 -23.98 9.75 11.99
N GLU A 223 -22.95 9.27 12.68
CA GLU A 223 -22.95 9.13 14.13
C GLU A 223 -22.58 10.45 14.79
N ASN A 224 -23.26 10.76 15.90
CA ASN A 224 -22.88 11.88 16.75
C ASN A 224 -21.52 11.58 17.43
N PRO A 225 -20.53 12.51 17.39
CA PRO A 225 -19.23 12.31 18.02
C PRO A 225 -19.28 12.02 19.54
N GLU A 226 -20.34 12.44 20.23
CA GLU A 226 -20.56 12.14 21.66
C GLU A 226 -21.02 10.69 21.88
N GLU A 227 -21.69 10.09 20.89
CA GLU A 227 -22.21 8.72 20.94
C GLU A 227 -21.23 7.67 20.41
N LEU A 228 -20.09 8.10 19.85
CA LEU A 228 -19.05 7.19 19.40
C LEU A 228 -18.64 6.26 20.54
N TYR A 229 -18.67 4.96 20.24
CA TYR A 229 -18.33 3.90 21.18
C TYR A 229 -19.13 3.93 22.49
N LYS A 230 -20.41 4.36 22.47
CA LYS A 230 -21.28 4.47 23.65
C LYS A 230 -21.33 3.26 24.58
N ASN A 231 -21.07 2.06 24.06
CA ASN A 231 -21.07 0.82 24.85
C ASN A 231 -19.81 0.66 25.72
N MET A 232 -18.79 1.50 25.55
CA MET A 232 -17.63 1.52 26.44
C MET A 232 -17.95 2.30 27.72
N GLN A 233 -17.71 1.68 28.86
CA GLN A 233 -17.80 2.30 30.19
C GLN A 233 -16.60 3.24 30.51
N LEU A 234 -15.99 3.84 29.49
CA LEU A 234 -14.78 4.65 29.63
C LEU A 234 -15.04 6.05 29.03
N GLU A 235 -15.16 7.06 29.89
CA GLU A 235 -15.31 8.46 29.48
C GLU A 235 -14.02 9.06 28.91
N GLU A 236 -12.86 8.60 29.36
CA GLU A 236 -11.57 9.22 29.04
C GLU A 236 -11.25 9.24 27.54
N PRO A 237 -11.42 8.15 26.77
CA PRO A 237 -11.27 8.20 25.31
C PRO A 237 -12.16 9.28 24.67
N ARG A 238 -13.41 9.43 25.16
CA ARG A 238 -14.35 10.43 24.62
C ARG A 238 -13.86 11.85 24.77
N ARG A 239 -13.38 12.19 25.97
CA ARG A 239 -12.76 13.49 26.24
C ARG A 239 -11.53 13.74 25.38
N GLN A 240 -10.81 12.68 24.99
CA GLN A 240 -9.64 12.80 24.14
C GLN A 240 -9.97 13.17 22.69
N TRP A 241 -10.98 12.58 22.08
CA TRP A 241 -11.34 12.98 20.71
C TRP A 241 -12.14 14.28 20.68
N LEU A 242 -13.07 14.51 21.61
CA LEU A 242 -13.87 15.73 21.62
C LEU A 242 -13.01 17.00 21.74
N ARG A 243 -11.92 16.99 22.52
CA ARG A 243 -11.00 18.14 22.60
C ARG A 243 -10.12 18.34 21.35
N ARG A 244 -10.01 17.31 20.51
CA ARG A 244 -9.17 17.30 19.29
C ARG A 244 -9.95 17.69 18.04
N MET A 245 -11.27 17.52 18.07
CA MET A 245 -12.16 17.70 16.92
C MET A 245 -12.90 19.03 17.00
N GLU A 246 -12.90 19.75 15.88
CA GLU A 246 -13.89 20.76 15.56
C GLU A 246 -15.13 20.05 15.00
N ILE A 247 -16.24 20.13 15.72
CA ILE A 247 -17.47 19.40 15.41
C ILE A 247 -18.38 20.29 14.57
N ILE A 248 -18.76 19.80 13.39
CA ILE A 248 -19.69 20.46 12.46
C ILE A 248 -20.91 19.57 12.34
N HIS A 249 -22.05 20.04 12.85
CA HIS A 249 -23.33 19.39 12.60
C HIS A 249 -23.96 20.01 11.36
N LEU A 250 -24.27 19.19 10.36
CA LEU A 250 -25.07 19.60 9.22
C LEU A 250 -26.47 19.03 9.40
N GLU A 251 -27.46 19.92 9.34
CA GLU A 251 -28.88 19.60 9.42
C GLU A 251 -29.50 19.77 8.04
N ASP A 252 -30.55 19.00 7.74
CA ASP A 252 -31.36 19.23 6.55
C ASP A 252 -32.02 20.59 6.75
N GLU A 253 -31.92 21.49 5.78
CA GLU A 253 -32.82 22.64 5.77
C GLU A 253 -34.25 22.08 5.77
N PRO A 254 -35.09 22.40 6.78
CA PRO A 254 -36.45 21.92 6.78
C PRO A 254 -37.11 22.40 5.49
N ALA A 255 -37.77 21.49 4.78
CA ALA A 255 -38.51 21.75 3.54
C ALA A 255 -39.73 22.69 3.71
N ASN A 256 -39.72 23.58 4.70
CA ASN A 256 -40.78 24.52 5.05
C ASN A 256 -40.55 25.97 4.58
N SER A 257 -39.50 26.26 3.80
CA SER A 257 -39.39 27.56 3.10
C SER A 257 -39.98 27.56 1.68
N ALA A 258 -40.42 26.40 1.18
CA ALA A 258 -41.05 26.27 -0.14
C ALA A 258 -42.59 26.21 -0.10
N THR A 259 -43.21 26.11 1.09
CA THR A 259 -44.67 25.97 1.21
C THR A 259 -45.38 27.32 1.30
N GLU A 260 -44.72 28.38 1.77
CA GLU A 260 -45.32 29.72 1.82
C GLU A 260 -45.39 30.40 0.44
N SER A 261 -44.56 30.00 -0.53
CA SER A 261 -44.57 30.58 -1.88
C SER A 261 -45.62 29.96 -2.83
N ILE A 262 -46.13 28.76 -2.53
CA ILE A 262 -47.16 28.10 -3.36
C ILE A 262 -48.57 28.56 -2.95
N THR A 263 -48.79 28.90 -1.68
CA THR A 263 -50.09 29.39 -1.20
C THR A 263 -50.44 30.81 -1.67
N GLU A 264 -49.45 31.66 -2.00
CA GLU A 264 -49.73 32.98 -2.58
C GLU A 264 -50.04 32.92 -4.09
N LEU A 265 -49.48 31.95 -4.83
CA LEU A 265 -49.70 31.82 -6.28
C LEU A 265 -51.03 31.12 -6.65
N ALA A 266 -51.62 30.35 -5.73
CA ALA A 266 -52.88 29.65 -5.97
C ALA A 266 -54.14 30.55 -5.83
N SER A 267 -54.01 31.80 -5.37
CA SER A 267 -55.15 32.69 -5.12
C SER A 267 -55.54 33.60 -6.31
N THR A 268 -54.83 33.54 -7.44
CA THR A 268 -54.98 34.54 -8.53
C THR A 268 -55.43 33.99 -9.89
N TRP A 269 -56.05 32.81 -9.96
CA TRP A 269 -56.60 32.30 -11.22
C TRP A 269 -58.13 32.45 -11.29
N PRO A 270 -58.67 33.27 -12.20
CA PRO A 270 -60.11 33.40 -12.37
C PRO A 270 -60.68 32.14 -13.05
N SER A 271 -61.77 31.63 -12.48
CA SER A 271 -62.54 30.50 -13.00
C SER A 271 -63.14 30.83 -14.37
N VAL A 272 -62.72 30.10 -15.41
CA VAL A 272 -63.35 30.10 -16.73
C VAL A 272 -64.51 29.11 -16.71
N THR A 273 -65.73 29.62 -16.78
CA THR A 273 -66.94 28.85 -17.07
C THR A 273 -67.00 28.54 -18.57
N LEU A 274 -67.13 27.26 -18.92
CA LEU A 274 -67.39 26.80 -20.28
C LEU A 274 -68.91 26.63 -20.45
N GLU A 275 -69.50 27.34 -21.41
CA GLU A 275 -70.81 27.03 -22.02
C GLU A 275 -70.65 25.97 -23.12
#